data_AF-A0A645GPM6-F1
#
_entry.id   AF-A0A645GPM6-F1
#
_cell.length_a   1.000
_cell.length_b   1.000
_cell.length_c   1.000
_cell.angle_alpha   90.00
_cell.angle_beta   90.00
_cell.angle_gamma   90.00
#
_symmetry.space_group_name_H-M   'P 1'
#
loop_
_entity.id
_entity.type
_entity.pdbx_description
1 polymer ?
#
loop_
_entity_poly.entity_id
_entity_poly.type
_entity_poly.pdbx_seq_one_letter_code
_entity_poly.pdbx_strand_id
1 'polypeptide(L)'
;MIASSPQIAEPPEKALLGPVKRASKPPPGWKPWSRERADDLAAGRTHDAWRGQVGHAWMTANPDLRLAGPSLGWTNAFETASRVLESGARQVRAPVLMLNPDRRAGAFCRQLADCTATTLSGARSALHIESDRWRGPWLDAVGAFIDARQPTVTAATISAVPARP
;
A
#
# COMPACT_ATOMS: atom_id res chain seq x y z
N MET A 1 -14.40 2.39 1.49
CA MET A 1 -13.64 1.13 1.60
C MET A 1 -12.22 1.41 1.16
N ILE A 2 -11.23 0.95 1.93
CA ILE A 2 -9.81 1.06 1.56
C ILE A 2 -9.24 -0.36 1.63
N ALA A 3 -8.70 -0.84 0.51
CA ALA A 3 -8.00 -2.12 0.41
C ALA A 3 -6.59 -1.86 -0.14
N SER A 4 -5.57 -2.14 0.65
CA SER A 4 -4.17 -1.97 0.22
C SER A 4 -3.26 -2.96 0.95
N SER A 5 -1.99 -2.97 0.56
CA SER A 5 -0.89 -3.51 1.35
C SER A 5 -0.22 -2.36 2.11
N PRO A 6 -0.83 -1.89 3.21
CA PRO A 6 -0.43 -0.64 3.83
C PRO A 6 0.89 -0.79 4.57
N GLN A 7 1.64 0.30 4.53
CA GLN A 7 2.77 0.56 5.41
C GLN A 7 2.45 1.81 6.22
N ILE A 8 2.92 1.84 7.46
CA ILE A 8 2.89 3.04 8.30
C ILE A 8 4.33 3.43 8.60
N ALA A 9 4.65 4.71 8.46
CA ALA A 9 5.99 5.20 8.74
C ALA A 9 6.43 4.86 10.16
N GLU A 10 7.71 4.51 10.32
CA GLU A 10 8.32 4.38 11.64
C GLU A 10 8.30 5.73 12.37
N PRO A 11 8.14 5.73 13.71
CA PRO A 11 8.17 6.96 14.47
C PRO A 11 9.58 7.57 14.38
N PRO A 12 9.70 8.91 14.37
CA PRO A 12 11.01 9.55 14.34
C PRO A 12 11.84 9.09 15.54
N GLU A 13 13.12 8.82 15.31
CA GLU A 13 14.06 8.60 16.40
C GLU A 13 14.00 9.79 17.36
N LYS A 14 13.87 9.54 18.67
CA LYS A 14 13.87 10.60 19.67
C LYS A 14 15.22 11.32 19.61
N ALA A 15 15.27 12.48 18.95
CA ALA A 15 16.45 13.30 18.89
C ALA A 15 16.72 13.88 20.30
N LEU A 16 17.79 13.41 20.94
CA LEU A 16 18.24 13.87 22.26
C LEU A 16 18.91 15.26 22.23
N LEU A 17 19.05 15.90 21.07
CA LEU A 17 19.81 17.15 20.91
C LEU A 17 19.06 18.14 20.03
N GLY A 18 19.13 19.42 20.42
CA GLY A 18 18.36 20.55 19.90
C GLY A 18 18.54 20.90 18.41
N PRO A 19 17.97 22.03 17.96
CA PRO A 19 17.73 22.30 16.55
C PRO A 19 19.02 22.67 15.82
N VAL A 20 19.71 21.68 15.26
CA VAL A 20 20.73 21.89 14.24
C VAL A 20 20.07 21.67 12.89
N LYS A 21 20.01 22.70 12.04
CA LYS A 21 19.66 22.57 10.60
C LYS A 21 20.75 21.74 9.92
N ARG A 22 20.67 20.42 10.05
CA ARG A 22 21.48 19.49 9.27
C ARG A 22 20.92 19.48 7.85
N ALA A 23 21.80 19.48 6.85
CA ALA A 23 21.43 19.08 5.50
C ALA A 23 20.62 17.78 5.60
N SER A 24 19.46 17.73 4.94
CA SER A 24 18.53 16.61 5.07
C SER A 24 19.26 15.32 4.70
N LYS A 25 19.58 14.50 5.71
CA LYS A 25 20.18 13.18 5.52
C LYS A 25 19.21 12.39 4.62
N PRO A 26 19.71 11.66 3.60
CA PRO A 26 18.86 10.75 2.84
C PRO A 26 18.05 9.88 3.79
N PRO A 27 16.75 9.64 3.51
CA PRO A 27 15.91 8.91 4.44
C PRO A 27 16.46 7.49 4.66
N PRO A 28 16.15 6.85 5.79
CA PRO A 28 16.54 5.46 6.04
C PRO A 28 16.19 4.57 4.86
N GLY A 29 17.15 3.80 4.35
CA GLY A 29 16.95 2.92 3.20
C GLY A 29 17.08 3.58 1.83
N TRP A 30 17.27 4.90 1.74
CA TRP A 30 17.59 5.55 0.47
C TRP A 30 18.93 5.05 -0.07
N LYS A 31 18.93 4.65 -1.34
CA LYS A 31 20.12 4.27 -2.08
C LYS A 31 20.04 4.85 -3.48
N PRO A 32 21.15 5.34 -4.03
CA PRO A 32 21.19 5.71 -5.44
C PRO A 32 20.91 4.49 -6.32
N TRP A 33 20.52 4.73 -7.56
CA TRP A 33 20.46 3.68 -8.56
C TRP A 33 21.86 3.07 -8.77
N SER A 34 21.94 1.75 -8.97
CA SER A 34 23.16 1.02 -9.31
C SER A 34 22.80 -0.11 -10.27
N ARG A 35 23.71 -0.39 -11.22
CA ARG A 35 23.54 -1.44 -12.23
C ARG A 35 23.53 -2.83 -11.61
N GLU A 36 24.30 -3.00 -10.53
CA GLU A 36 24.51 -4.24 -9.78
C GLU A 36 23.33 -4.56 -8.85
N ARG A 37 22.41 -3.61 -8.66
CA ARG A 37 21.23 -3.81 -7.81
C ARG A 37 20.26 -4.78 -8.49
N ALA A 38 19.65 -5.64 -7.67
CA ALA A 38 18.57 -6.51 -8.09
C ALA A 38 17.38 -5.70 -8.65
N ASP A 39 16.86 -6.17 -9.78
CA ASP A 39 15.59 -5.72 -10.35
C ASP A 39 14.40 -6.11 -9.45
N ASP A 40 13.18 -5.77 -9.86
CA ASP A 40 11.99 -6.03 -9.03
C ASP A 40 11.67 -7.54 -8.90
N LEU A 41 12.07 -8.37 -9.87
CA LEU A 41 11.86 -9.81 -9.82
C LEU A 41 12.83 -10.44 -8.80
N ALA A 42 14.13 -10.16 -8.96
CA ALA A 42 15.20 -10.65 -8.10
C ALA A 42 15.09 -10.12 -6.66
N ALA A 43 14.54 -8.91 -6.48
CA ALA A 43 14.25 -8.36 -5.17
C ALA A 43 12.92 -8.85 -4.55
N GLY A 44 12.19 -9.76 -5.22
CA GLY A 44 10.96 -10.33 -4.68
C GLY A 44 9.76 -9.37 -4.67
N ARG A 45 9.77 -8.30 -5.47
CA ARG A 45 8.68 -7.30 -5.54
C ARG A 45 7.56 -7.68 -6.52
N THR A 46 7.85 -8.55 -7.50
CA THR A 46 6.88 -8.99 -8.52
C THR A 46 7.04 -10.45 -8.92
N HIS A 47 5.96 -11.17 -9.22
CA HIS A 47 6.03 -12.51 -9.82
C HIS A 47 6.21 -12.47 -11.34
N ASP A 48 5.77 -11.38 -11.97
CA ASP A 48 5.95 -11.13 -13.40
C ASP A 48 7.41 -10.77 -13.69
N ALA A 49 8.08 -11.63 -14.47
CA ALA A 49 9.46 -11.46 -14.86
C ALA A 49 9.67 -10.28 -15.81
N TRP A 50 8.76 -10.07 -16.76
CA TRP A 50 8.83 -8.95 -17.69
C TRP A 50 8.70 -7.62 -16.95
N ARG A 51 7.63 -7.49 -16.15
CA ARG A 51 7.42 -6.30 -15.31
C ARG A 51 8.59 -6.07 -14.36
N GLY A 52 9.16 -7.14 -13.84
CA GLY A 52 10.26 -7.06 -12.89
C GLY A 52 11.57 -6.55 -13.47
N GLN A 53 11.84 -6.90 -14.73
CA GLN A 53 13.09 -6.60 -15.41
C GLN A 53 13.03 -5.28 -16.18
N VAL A 54 11.88 -4.93 -16.76
CA VAL A 54 11.76 -3.82 -17.73
C VAL A 54 12.22 -2.48 -17.17
N GLY A 55 11.85 -2.15 -15.93
CA GLY A 55 12.25 -0.88 -15.30
C GLY A 55 13.76 -0.77 -15.11
N HIS A 56 14.40 -1.85 -14.65
CA HIS A 56 15.86 -1.88 -14.46
C HIS A 56 16.60 -1.84 -15.80
N ALA A 57 16.10 -2.56 -16.80
CA ALA A 57 16.65 -2.55 -18.16
C ALA A 57 16.58 -1.14 -18.78
N TRP A 58 15.43 -0.46 -18.64
CA TRP A 58 15.25 0.90 -19.14
C TRP A 58 16.20 1.91 -18.48
N MET A 59 16.36 1.87 -17.14
CA MET A 59 17.31 2.74 -16.42
C MET A 59 18.78 2.40 -16.71
N THR A 60 19.07 1.15 -17.07
CA THR A 60 20.41 0.73 -17.48
C THR A 60 20.76 1.31 -18.84
N ALA A 61 19.82 1.28 -19.79
CA ALA A 61 19.98 1.79 -21.15
C ALA A 61 19.90 3.33 -21.24
N ASN A 62 19.11 3.98 -20.37
CA ASN A 62 18.82 5.42 -20.41
C ASN A 62 19.23 6.07 -19.06
N PRO A 63 20.44 6.67 -18.98
CA PRO A 63 20.95 7.23 -17.73
C PRO A 63 20.12 8.36 -17.12
N ASP A 64 19.37 9.09 -17.95
CA ASP A 64 18.46 10.17 -17.60
C ASP A 64 17.19 9.67 -16.88
N LEU A 65 16.79 8.41 -17.11
CA LEU A 65 15.64 7.79 -16.46
C LEU A 65 15.97 7.19 -15.08
N ARG A 66 17.21 7.27 -14.62
CA ARG A 66 17.64 6.64 -13.37
C ARG A 66 16.93 7.29 -12.18
N LEU A 67 16.04 6.52 -11.56
CA LEU A 67 15.36 6.91 -10.34
C LEU A 67 16.13 6.36 -9.13
N ALA A 68 16.35 7.21 -8.14
CA ALA A 68 16.75 6.79 -6.81
C ALA A 68 15.49 6.42 -5.98
N GLY A 69 15.71 5.94 -4.75
CA GLY A 69 14.61 5.73 -3.80
C GLY A 69 13.74 6.99 -3.59
N PRO A 70 12.63 6.87 -2.83
CA PRO A 70 11.68 7.96 -2.64
C PRO A 70 12.35 9.28 -2.25
N SER A 71 11.84 10.38 -2.79
CA SER A 71 12.40 11.71 -2.51
C SER A 71 12.20 12.10 -1.04
N LEU A 72 12.99 13.07 -0.58
CA LEU A 72 12.82 13.66 0.76
C LEU A 72 11.40 14.22 0.96
N GLY A 73 10.88 14.92 -0.05
CA GLY A 73 9.51 15.46 -0.02
C GLY A 73 8.46 14.37 0.10
N TRP A 74 8.62 13.27 -0.67
CA TRP A 74 7.73 12.12 -0.57
C TRP A 74 7.79 11.47 0.83
N THR A 75 9.00 11.29 1.38
CA THR A 75 9.18 10.68 2.71
C THR A 75 8.55 11.53 3.80
N ASN A 76 8.78 12.85 3.80
CA ASN A 76 8.18 13.77 4.76
C ASN A 76 6.65 13.78 4.66
N ALA A 77 6.10 13.72 3.45
CA ALA A 77 4.66 13.64 3.23
C ALA A 77 4.09 12.31 3.76
N PHE A 78 4.75 11.19 3.48
CA PHE A 78 4.37 9.86 3.97
C PHE A 78 4.40 9.77 5.50
N GLU A 79 5.45 10.28 6.13
CA GLU A 79 5.56 10.34 7.59
C GLU A 79 4.49 11.24 8.22
N THR A 80 4.22 12.39 7.61
CA THR A 80 3.19 13.31 8.09
C THR A 80 1.80 12.69 7.97
N ALA A 81 1.49 12.08 6.83
CA ALA A 81 0.23 11.37 6.62
C ALA A 81 0.07 10.21 7.62
N SER A 82 1.14 9.45 7.88
CA SER A 82 1.13 8.38 8.88
C SER A 82 0.79 8.90 10.28
N ARG A 83 1.40 10.00 10.72
CA ARG A 83 1.12 10.62 12.04
C ARG A 83 -0.32 11.14 12.17
N VAL A 84 -0.84 11.77 11.12
CA VAL A 84 -2.24 12.24 11.09
C VAL A 84 -3.19 11.06 11.17
N LEU A 85 -2.92 9.99 10.41
CA LEU A 85 -3.73 8.79 10.39
C LEU A 85 -3.75 8.10 11.77
N GLU A 86 -2.59 7.96 12.42
CA GLU A 86 -2.49 7.32 13.74
C GLU A 86 -3.20 8.11 14.84
N SER A 87 -3.06 9.43 14.85
CA SER A 87 -3.79 10.27 15.84
C SER A 87 -5.30 10.34 15.57
N GLY A 88 -5.71 10.15 14.32
CA GLY A 88 -7.10 10.17 13.86
C GLY A 88 -7.78 8.81 13.79
N ALA A 89 -7.20 7.71 14.32
CA ALA A 89 -7.73 6.34 14.15
C ALA A 89 -9.23 6.21 14.44
N ARG A 90 -9.69 6.84 15.52
CA ARG A 90 -11.10 6.81 15.98
C ARG A 90 -12.07 7.56 15.06
N GLN A 91 -11.56 8.42 14.18
CA GLN A 91 -12.36 9.19 13.23
C GLN A 91 -12.68 8.37 11.97
N VAL A 92 -11.96 7.28 11.72
CA VAL A 92 -12.19 6.38 10.59
C VAL A 92 -13.44 5.55 10.86
N ARG A 93 -14.56 5.92 10.22
CA ARG A 93 -15.84 5.19 10.32
C ARG A 93 -16.07 4.17 9.20
N ALA A 94 -15.32 4.30 8.10
CA ALA A 94 -15.47 3.40 6.97
C ALA A 94 -14.84 2.04 7.30
N PRO A 95 -15.46 0.92 6.89
CA PRO A 95 -14.84 -0.39 6.97
C PRO A 95 -13.51 -0.46 6.21
N VAL A 96 -12.49 -1.04 6.84
CA VAL A 96 -11.13 -1.15 6.31
C VAL A 96 -10.73 -2.61 6.12
N LEU A 97 -10.13 -2.92 4.97
CA LEU A 97 -9.47 -4.18 4.70
C LEU A 97 -7.97 -3.93 4.49
N MET A 98 -7.12 -4.62 5.23
CA MET A 98 -5.66 -4.60 5.03
C MET A 98 -5.20 -5.97 4.54
N LEU A 99 -4.56 -5.99 3.37
CA LEU A 99 -4.06 -7.21 2.72
C LEU A 99 -2.54 -7.23 2.81
N ASN A 100 -2.00 -8.17 3.59
CA ASN A 100 -0.58 -8.28 3.93
C ASN A 100 -0.01 -7.00 4.57
N PRO A 101 -0.66 -6.46 5.63
CA PRO A 101 -0.08 -5.32 6.35
C PRO A 101 1.26 -5.71 6.98
N ASP A 102 2.18 -4.75 7.04
CA ASP A 102 3.35 -4.90 7.89
C ASP A 102 2.96 -4.92 9.38
N ARG A 103 3.94 -5.13 10.26
CA ARG A 103 3.71 -5.21 11.71
C ARG A 103 3.00 -3.96 12.25
N ARG A 104 3.37 -2.76 11.78
CA ARG A 104 2.84 -1.49 12.31
C ARG A 104 1.44 -1.23 11.77
N ALA A 105 1.21 -1.42 10.48
CA ALA A 105 -0.11 -1.35 9.88
C ALA A 105 -1.07 -2.36 10.51
N GLY A 106 -0.61 -3.58 10.79
CA GLY A 106 -1.41 -4.59 11.50
C GLY A 106 -1.74 -4.16 12.94
N ALA A 107 -0.84 -3.45 13.62
CA ALA A 107 -1.13 -2.86 14.94
C ALA A 107 -2.12 -1.70 14.86
N PHE A 108 -2.03 -0.87 13.84
CA PHE A 108 -2.97 0.22 13.59
C PHE A 108 -4.37 -0.29 13.25
N CYS A 109 -4.49 -1.38 12.48
CA CYS A 109 -5.78 -2.01 12.20
C CYS A 109 -6.56 -2.33 13.47
N ARG A 110 -5.88 -2.79 14.53
CA ARG A 110 -6.51 -3.07 15.84
C ARG A 110 -7.02 -1.82 16.58
N GLN A 111 -6.63 -0.63 16.15
CA GLN A 111 -7.08 0.65 16.73
C GLN A 111 -8.29 1.22 15.99
N LEU A 112 -8.60 0.71 14.80
CA LEU A 112 -9.75 1.13 13.99
C LEU A 112 -11.03 0.44 14.48
N ALA A 113 -12.17 1.10 14.30
CA ALA A 113 -13.46 0.59 14.76
C ALA A 113 -13.93 -0.66 13.98
N ASP A 114 -13.73 -0.66 12.65
CA ASP A 114 -14.02 -1.79 11.76
C ASP A 114 -12.85 -1.98 10.80
N CYS A 115 -11.92 -2.86 11.18
CA CYS A 115 -10.79 -3.23 10.34
C CYS A 115 -10.55 -4.74 10.36
N THR A 116 -10.41 -5.29 9.16
CA THR A 116 -9.99 -6.68 8.94
C THR A 116 -8.59 -6.67 8.34
N ALA A 117 -7.65 -7.37 8.99
CA ALA A 117 -6.32 -7.62 8.43
C ALA A 117 -6.21 -9.10 8.04
N THR A 118 -5.74 -9.38 6.82
CA THR A 118 -5.49 -10.75 6.36
C THR A 118 -4.17 -10.84 5.62
N THR A 119 -3.59 -12.03 5.59
CA THR A 119 -2.34 -12.34 4.91
C THR A 119 -2.63 -13.29 3.75
N LEU A 120 -2.30 -12.87 2.54
CA LEU A 120 -2.34 -13.74 1.37
C LEU A 120 -0.98 -14.44 1.24
N SER A 121 -1.01 -15.78 1.14
CA SER A 121 0.20 -16.58 0.96
C SER A 121 0.88 -16.23 -0.36
N GLY A 122 2.22 -16.14 -0.35
CA GLY A 122 3.00 -15.78 -1.53
C GLY A 122 2.86 -14.33 -1.99
N ALA A 123 2.21 -13.44 -1.24
CA ALA A 123 2.03 -12.06 -1.65
C ALA A 123 3.35 -11.31 -1.84
N ARG A 124 3.44 -10.54 -2.93
CA ARG A 124 4.48 -9.52 -3.14
C ARG A 124 3.87 -8.13 -3.05
N SER A 125 4.71 -7.09 -3.02
CA SER A 125 4.33 -5.71 -2.67
C SER A 125 3.19 -5.09 -3.47
N ALA A 126 2.89 -5.59 -4.68
CA ALA A 126 1.89 -5.00 -5.56
C ALA A 126 1.01 -6.05 -6.26
N LEU A 127 0.41 -6.99 -5.50
CA LEU A 127 -0.45 -8.05 -6.05
C LEU A 127 -1.55 -7.56 -7.00
N HIS A 128 -2.12 -6.38 -6.76
CA HIS A 128 -3.21 -5.80 -7.55
C HIS A 128 -2.85 -5.49 -9.01
N ILE A 129 -1.56 -5.40 -9.36
CA ILE A 129 -1.07 -5.18 -10.73
C ILE A 129 -0.40 -6.44 -11.33
N GLU A 130 -0.41 -7.56 -10.62
CA GLU A 130 0.09 -8.85 -11.13
C GLU A 130 -0.86 -9.48 -12.16
N SER A 131 -0.34 -10.50 -12.86
CA SER A 131 -1.16 -11.40 -13.66
C SER A 131 -2.29 -12.03 -12.83
N ASP A 132 -3.38 -12.41 -13.48
CA ASP A 132 -4.57 -12.96 -12.81
C ASP A 132 -4.31 -14.17 -11.92
N ARG A 133 -3.31 -15.00 -12.25
CA ARG A 133 -2.88 -16.11 -11.39
C ARG A 133 -2.52 -15.67 -9.95
N TRP A 134 -1.90 -14.50 -9.81
CA TRP A 134 -1.46 -13.96 -8.52
C TRP A 134 -2.41 -12.88 -7.99
N ARG A 135 -3.11 -12.17 -8.89
CA ARG A 135 -4.08 -11.15 -8.57
C ARG A 135 -5.44 -11.72 -8.12
N GLY A 136 -5.81 -12.92 -8.57
CA GLY A 136 -7.07 -13.60 -8.23
C GLY A 136 -7.34 -13.64 -6.72
N PRO A 137 -6.44 -14.20 -5.88
CA PRO A 137 -6.63 -14.22 -4.43
C PRO A 137 -6.81 -12.84 -3.79
N TRP A 138 -6.19 -11.80 -4.37
CA TRP A 138 -6.37 -10.42 -3.92
C TRP A 138 -7.77 -9.91 -4.27
N LEU A 139 -8.24 -10.16 -5.50
CA LEU A 139 -9.59 -9.79 -5.95
C LEU A 139 -10.66 -10.53 -5.15
N ASP A 140 -10.48 -11.82 -4.89
CA ASP A 140 -11.41 -12.64 -4.10
C ASP A 140 -11.53 -12.10 -2.67
N ALA A 141 -10.42 -11.72 -2.03
CA ALA A 141 -10.43 -11.15 -0.70
C ALA A 141 -11.15 -9.80 -0.64
N VAL A 142 -10.99 -8.96 -1.67
CA VAL A 142 -11.71 -7.69 -1.80
C VAL A 142 -13.21 -7.94 -2.04
N GLY A 143 -13.56 -8.87 -2.94
CA GLY A 143 -14.93 -9.26 -3.23
C GLY A 143 -15.66 -9.77 -1.99
N ALA A 144 -15.08 -10.75 -1.29
CA ALA A 144 -15.66 -11.29 -0.06
C ALA A 144 -15.85 -10.22 1.03
N PHE A 145 -14.92 -9.27 1.14
CA PHE A 145 -15.05 -8.15 2.10
C PHE A 145 -16.19 -7.19 1.73
N ILE A 146 -16.40 -6.94 0.43
CA ILE A 146 -17.52 -6.16 -0.10
C ILE A 146 -18.83 -6.89 0.17
N ASP A 147 -18.94 -8.15 -0.24
CA ASP A 147 -20.16 -8.95 -0.16
C ASP A 147 -20.65 -9.10 1.27
N ALA A 148 -19.73 -9.30 2.23
CA ALA A 148 -20.06 -9.37 3.66
C ALA A 148 -20.66 -8.07 4.24
N ARG A 149 -20.58 -6.95 3.52
CA ARG A 149 -21.01 -5.62 3.96
C ARG A 149 -22.04 -4.98 3.03
N GLN A 150 -22.41 -5.63 1.93
CA GLN A 150 -23.57 -5.19 1.16
C GLN A 150 -24.83 -5.48 1.99
N PRO A 151 -25.74 -4.49 2.17
CA PRO A 151 -27.06 -4.82 2.65
C PRO A 151 -27.68 -5.80 1.64
N THR A 152 -28.30 -6.87 2.12
CA THR A 152 -29.08 -7.77 1.27
C THR A 152 -30.14 -6.94 0.55
N VAL A 153 -29.87 -6.52 -0.69
CA VAL A 153 -30.89 -5.94 -1.55
C VAL A 153 -31.74 -7.12 -1.98
N THR A 154 -32.81 -7.37 -1.24
CA THR A 154 -33.82 -8.31 -1.69
C THR A 154 -34.39 -7.79 -3.00
N ALA A 155 -34.47 -8.67 -4.00
CA ALA A 155 -34.95 -8.37 -5.36
C ALA A 155 -36.34 -7.71 -5.40
N ALA A 156 -37.08 -7.71 -4.28
CA ALA A 156 -38.36 -7.05 -4.10
C ALA A 156 -38.30 -5.51 -4.31
N THR A 157 -37.16 -4.86 -4.09
CA THR A 157 -37.08 -3.39 -4.14
C THR A 157 -36.95 -2.83 -5.56
N ILE A 158 -36.53 -3.63 -6.55
CA ILE A 158 -36.35 -3.17 -7.94
C ILE A 158 -37.68 -3.16 -8.73
N SER A 159 -38.72 -3.84 -8.23
CA SER A 159 -40.01 -3.99 -8.95
C SER A 159 -41.01 -2.84 -8.71
N ALA A 160 -40.68 -1.81 -7.92
CA ALA A 160 -41.63 -0.78 -7.49
C ALA A 160 -41.53 0.56 -8.25
N VAL A 161 -41.01 0.58 -9.48
CA VAL A 161 -41.18 1.72 -10.39
C VAL A 161 -42.35 1.43 -11.33
N PRO A 162 -43.58 1.91 -11.05
CA PRO A 162 -44.64 1.82 -12.04
C PRO A 162 -44.25 2.66 -13.26
N ALA A 163 -44.31 2.05 -14.44
CA ALA A 163 -44.20 2.77 -15.70
C ALA A 163 -45.29 3.86 -15.71
N ARG A 164 -44.88 5.12 -15.90
CA ARG A 164 -45.80 6.23 -16.08
C ARG A 164 -46.58 6.05 -17.40
N PRO A 165 -47.88 6.39 -17.43
CA PRO A 165 -48.72 6.30 -18.63
C PRO A 165 -48.27 7.30 -19.71
#